data_AF-A0A0C9YL11-F1
#
_entry.id   AF-A0A0C9YL11-F1
#
_cell.length_a   1.000
_cell.length_b   1.000
_cell.length_c   1.000
_cell.angle_alpha   90.00
_cell.angle_beta   90.00
_cell.angle_gamma   90.00
#
_symmetry.space_group_name_H-M   'P 1'
#
loop_
_entity.id
_entity.type
_entity.pdbx_description
1 polymer ?
#
loop_
_entity_poly.entity_id
_entity_poly.type
_entity_poly.pdbx_seq_one_letter_code
_entity_poly.pdbx_strand_id
1 'polypeptide(L)'
;MQRRSSDAPVPNLSDLGKGVPLTSVPASWPLYIVEFTLGRSGLFYLTDLSLDIRVGDLVIVEADQGKDLGTIVNDSITLKEVVAFEREQRERVA
;
A
#
# COMPACT_ATOMS: atom_id res chain seq x y z
N MET A 1 6.22 26.11 -3.89
CA MET A 1 6.24 24.65 -3.67
C MET A 1 5.53 23.98 -4.82
N GLN A 2 6.28 23.35 -5.75
CA GLN A 2 5.69 22.63 -6.88
C GLN A 2 5.36 21.21 -6.40
N ARG A 3 4.07 20.83 -6.45
CA ARG A 3 3.66 19.46 -6.14
C ARG A 3 4.28 18.54 -7.19
N ARG A 4 5.03 17.52 -6.75
CA ARG A 4 5.53 16.46 -7.64
C ARG A 4 4.37 15.58 -8.06
N SER A 5 4.34 15.20 -9.34
CA SER A 5 3.36 14.29 -9.91
C SER A 5 3.69 12.85 -9.51
N SER A 6 2.68 12.03 -9.20
CA SER A 6 2.85 10.59 -9.01
C SER A 6 3.02 9.90 -10.36
N ASP A 7 3.88 8.87 -10.42
CA ASP A 7 4.01 7.97 -11.59
C ASP A 7 2.92 6.88 -11.62
N ALA A 8 1.99 6.87 -10.66
CA ALA A 8 0.85 5.95 -10.67
C ALA A 8 -0.11 6.29 -11.83
N PRO A 9 -0.68 5.29 -12.52
CA PRO A 9 -1.75 5.52 -13.49
C PRO A 9 -2.94 6.23 -12.85
N VAL A 10 -3.52 7.19 -13.57
CA VAL A 10 -4.76 7.85 -13.12
C VAL A 10 -5.91 6.84 -13.04
N PRO A 11 -6.55 6.67 -11.87
CA PRO A 11 -7.62 5.68 -11.71
C PRO A 11 -8.89 6.10 -12.45
N ASN A 12 -9.62 5.12 -13.01
CA ASN A 12 -10.98 5.37 -13.51
C ASN A 12 -11.95 5.53 -12.33
N LEU A 13 -13.00 6.32 -12.54
CA LEU A 13 -14.01 6.55 -11.50
C LEU A 13 -14.67 5.25 -11.00
N SER A 14 -14.74 4.23 -11.85
CA SER A 14 -15.32 2.91 -11.55
C SER A 14 -14.42 1.99 -10.70
N ASP A 15 -13.15 2.38 -10.53
CA ASP A 15 -12.12 1.61 -9.82
C ASP A 15 -11.76 2.22 -8.45
N LEU A 16 -12.31 3.41 -8.13
CA LEU A 16 -12.21 4.04 -6.82
C LEU A 16 -12.73 3.08 -5.73
N GLY A 17 -11.89 2.84 -4.72
CA GLY A 17 -12.23 1.99 -3.58
C GLY A 17 -12.00 0.49 -3.77
N LYS A 18 -11.46 0.05 -4.92
CA LYS A 18 -11.13 -1.36 -5.16
C LYS A 18 -9.64 -1.68 -4.98
N GLY A 19 -8.82 -0.67 -4.76
CA GLY A 19 -7.37 -0.78 -4.83
C GLY A 19 -6.88 -1.19 -6.23
N VAL A 20 -5.63 -1.61 -6.30
CA VAL A 20 -5.04 -2.22 -7.51
C VAL A 20 -4.79 -3.71 -7.26
N PRO A 21 -4.96 -4.58 -8.27
CA PRO A 21 -4.55 -5.97 -8.14
C PRO A 21 -3.05 -6.05 -7.80
N LEU A 22 -2.68 -6.91 -6.85
CA LEU A 22 -1.28 -7.09 -6.45
C LEU A 22 -0.39 -7.49 -7.65
N THR A 23 -0.95 -8.21 -8.62
CA THR A 23 -0.29 -8.59 -9.87
C THR A 23 0.07 -7.40 -10.78
N SER A 24 -0.61 -6.26 -10.62
CA SER A 24 -0.37 -5.06 -11.41
C SER A 24 0.74 -4.18 -10.82
N VAL A 25 1.19 -4.45 -9.59
CA VAL A 25 2.28 -3.73 -8.93
C VAL A 25 3.61 -4.36 -9.36
N PRO A 26 4.54 -3.60 -9.96
CA PRO A 26 5.87 -4.10 -10.29
C PRO A 26 6.58 -4.67 -9.06
N ALA A 27 7.21 -5.84 -9.21
CA ALA A 27 7.92 -6.49 -8.09
C ALA A 27 9.13 -5.68 -7.57
N SER A 28 9.59 -4.69 -8.34
CA SER A 28 10.64 -3.75 -7.95
C SER A 28 10.15 -2.61 -7.05
N TRP A 29 8.83 -2.41 -6.92
CA TRP A 29 8.28 -1.38 -6.05
C TRP A 29 8.19 -1.87 -4.61
N PRO A 30 8.70 -1.10 -3.64
CA PRO A 30 8.67 -1.49 -2.25
C PRO A 30 7.24 -1.44 -1.72
N LEU A 31 6.95 -2.39 -0.83
CA LEU A 31 5.65 -2.56 -0.19
C LEU A 31 5.76 -2.16 1.28
N TYR A 32 4.67 -1.60 1.81
CA TYR A 32 4.59 -1.11 3.17
C TYR A 32 3.27 -1.54 3.79
N ILE A 33 3.29 -1.86 5.09
CA ILE A 33 2.07 -1.96 5.88
C ILE A 33 1.89 -0.64 6.63
N VAL A 34 0.74 -0.03 6.42
CA VAL A 34 0.33 1.21 7.08
C VAL A 34 -0.79 0.89 8.05
N GLU A 35 -0.65 1.30 9.31
CA GLU A 35 -1.71 1.22 10.33
C GLU A 35 -2.41 2.56 10.49
N PHE A 36 -3.74 2.53 10.53
CA PHE A 36 -4.62 3.69 10.71
C PHE A 36 -5.17 3.74 12.14
N THR A 37 -5.66 4.92 12.55
CA THR A 37 -6.14 5.25 13.92
C THR A 37 -7.16 4.26 14.53
N LEU A 38 -7.86 3.44 13.73
CA LEU A 38 -8.83 2.45 14.21
C LEU A 38 -8.27 1.01 14.25
N GLY A 39 -6.94 0.85 14.25
CA GLY A 39 -6.27 -0.47 14.25
C GLY A 39 -6.45 -1.24 12.93
N ARG A 40 -6.88 -0.55 11.86
CA ARG A 40 -6.93 -1.14 10.52
C ARG A 40 -5.56 -1.00 9.91
N SER A 41 -5.08 -2.07 9.28
CA SER A 41 -3.85 -2.03 8.49
C SER A 41 -4.16 -2.26 7.02
N GLY A 42 -3.39 -1.64 6.15
CA GLY A 42 -3.46 -1.81 4.70
C GLY A 42 -2.07 -2.03 4.09
N LEU A 43 -2.05 -2.71 2.95
CA LEU A 43 -0.85 -2.90 2.15
C LEU A 43 -0.78 -1.81 1.07
N PHE A 44 0.32 -1.07 1.05
CA PHE A 44 0.56 0.03 0.12
C PHE A 44 1.89 -0.15 -0.61
N TYR A 45 2.05 0.53 -1.74
CA TYR A 45 3.29 0.56 -2.52
C TYR A 45 3.73 2.00 -2.76
N LEU A 46 5.01 2.17 -3.02
CA LEU A 46 5.61 3.48 -3.29
C LEU A 46 6.05 3.59 -4.75
N THR A 47 5.65 4.67 -5.42
CA THR A 47 6.06 4.98 -6.80
C THR A 47 7.32 5.85 -6.86
N ASP A 48 7.50 6.75 -5.89
CA ASP A 48 8.71 7.58 -5.78
C ASP A 48 9.79 6.85 -4.95
N LEU A 49 10.66 6.11 -5.63
CA LEU A 49 11.75 5.34 -5.01
C LEU A 49 12.88 6.21 -4.41
N SER A 50 12.81 7.55 -4.55
CA SER A 50 13.77 8.45 -3.92
C SER A 50 13.47 8.74 -2.45
N LEU A 51 12.28 8.36 -1.97
CA LEU A 51 11.89 8.53 -0.57
C LEU A 51 12.41 7.38 0.29
N ASP A 52 13.05 7.75 1.41
CA ASP A 52 13.48 6.81 2.44
C ASP A 52 12.39 6.74 3.53
N ILE A 53 11.51 5.72 3.43
CA ILE A 53 10.38 5.51 4.34
C ILE A 53 10.73 4.38 5.32
N ARG A 54 10.50 4.60 6.61
CA ARG A 54 10.83 3.68 7.71
C ARG A 54 9.65 3.43 8.63
N VAL A 55 9.72 2.33 9.38
CA VAL A 55 8.78 2.04 10.48
C VAL A 55 8.75 3.21 11.47
N GLY A 56 7.56 3.65 11.83
CA GLY A 56 7.30 4.80 12.69
C GLY A 56 7.02 6.11 11.95
N ASP A 57 7.27 6.18 10.64
CA ASP A 57 6.95 7.37 9.85
C ASP A 57 5.44 7.55 9.70
N LEU A 58 4.99 8.80 9.77
CA LEU A 58 3.62 9.20 9.47
C LEU A 58 3.48 9.47 7.98
N VAL A 59 2.51 8.81 7.35
CA VAL A 59 2.27 8.89 5.91
C VAL A 59 0.82 9.25 5.60
N ILE A 60 0.64 10.03 4.53
CA ILE A 60 -0.67 10.25 3.93
C ILE A 60 -0.76 9.37 2.69
N VAL A 61 -1.69 8.43 2.70
CA VAL A 61 -1.90 7.49 1.60
C VAL A 61 -3.13 7.89 0.79
N GLU A 62 -3.14 7.53 -0.49
CA GLU A 62 -4.34 7.55 -1.31
C GLU A 62 -5.08 6.22 -1.12
N ALA A 63 -6.18 6.28 -0.38
CA ALA A 63 -7.02 5.16 0.00
C ALA A 63 -8.41 5.26 -0.64
N ASP A 64 -9.29 4.32 -0.29
CA ASP A 64 -10.59 4.12 -0.93
C ASP A 64 -11.51 5.35 -0.89
N GLN A 65 -11.39 6.20 0.14
CA GLN A 65 -12.21 7.40 0.34
C GLN A 65 -11.43 8.71 0.22
N GLY A 66 -10.23 8.67 -0.36
CA GLY A 66 -9.39 9.85 -0.55
C GLY A 66 -8.07 9.74 0.19
N LYS A 67 -7.72 10.74 0.99
CA LYS A 67 -6.42 10.79 1.67
C LYS A 67 -6.57 10.43 3.15
N ASP A 68 -5.87 9.39 3.58
CA ASP A 68 -5.87 8.95 4.97
C ASP A 68 -4.48 9.07 5.59
N LEU A 69 -4.44 9.42 6.88
CA LEU A 69 -3.20 9.48 7.68
C LEU A 69 -3.00 8.14 8.38
N GLY A 70 -1.80 7.57 8.26
CA GLY A 70 -1.41 6.37 8.98
C GLY A 70 0.07 6.36 9.36
N THR A 71 0.48 5.29 10.04
CA THR A 71 1.84 5.07 10.49
C THR A 71 2.40 3.83 9.83
N ILE A 72 3.65 3.87 9.36
CA ILE A 72 4.33 2.70 8.82
C ILE A 72 4.64 1.72 9.96
N VAL A 73 4.15 0.48 9.83
CA VAL A 73 4.40 -0.60 10.81
C VAL A 73 5.25 -1.73 10.23
N ASN A 74 5.39 -1.80 8.90
CA ASN A 74 6.33 -2.69 8.21
C ASN A 74 6.81 -2.04 6.92
N ASP A 75 8.13 -1.95 6.74
CA ASP A 75 8.82 -1.34 5.60
C ASP A 75 9.66 -2.33 4.76
N SER A 76 9.55 -3.63 5.04
CA SER A 76 10.38 -4.68 4.44
C SER A 76 9.59 -5.89 3.93
N ILE A 77 8.25 -5.78 3.88
CA ILE A 77 7.39 -6.86 3.37
C ILE A 77 7.58 -7.09 1.87
N THR A 78 7.64 -8.36 1.48
CA THR A 78 7.82 -8.78 0.09
C THR A 78 6.53 -9.33 -0.51
N LEU A 79 6.41 -9.25 -1.84
CA LEU A 79 5.29 -9.84 -2.59
C LEU A 79 5.09 -11.34 -2.27
N LYS A 80 6.20 -12.08 -2.06
CA LYS A 80 6.17 -13.50 -1.72
C LYS A 80 5.52 -13.76 -0.37
N GLU A 81 5.85 -12.94 0.63
CA GLU A 81 5.25 -13.03 1.97
C GLU A 81 3.77 -12.70 1.93
N VAL A 82 3.36 -11.68 1.16
CA VAL A 82 1.94 -11.34 0.97
C VAL A 82 1.17 -12.50 0.36
N VAL A 83 1.68 -13.08 -0.74
CA VAL A 83 1.01 -14.21 -1.42
C VAL A 83 0.93 -15.45 -0.51
N ALA A 84 1.99 -15.72 0.25
CA ALA A 84 1.99 -16.82 1.23
C ALA A 84 0.96 -16.60 2.33
N PHE A 85 0.87 -15.37 2.86
CA PHE A 85 -0.10 -14.99 3.88
C PHE A 85 -1.54 -15.12 3.36
N GLU A 86 -1.84 -14.60 2.17
CA GLU A 86 -3.17 -14.72 1.56
C GLU A 86 -3.60 -16.18 1.36
N ARG A 87 -2.66 -17.04 0.93
CA ARG A 87 -2.91 -18.48 0.77
C ARG A 87 -3.23 -19.12 2.11
N GLU A 88 -2.44 -18.84 3.14
CA GLU A 88 -2.65 -19.37 4.49
C GLU A 88 -3.99 -18.90 5.07
N GLN A 89 -4.34 -17.63 4.92
CA GLN A 89 -5.64 -17.11 5.38
C GLN A 89 -6.81 -17.78 4.66
N ARG A 90 -6.69 -18.03 3.35
CA ARG A 90 -7.72 -18.73 2.58
C ARG A 90 -7.89 -20.18 3.05
N GLU A 91 -6.78 -20.87 3.32
CA GLU A 91 -6.79 -22.25 3.83
C GLU A 91 -7.36 -22.34 5.26
N ARG A 92 -7.19 -21.30 6.09
CA ARG A 92 -7.75 -21.25 7.47
C ARG A 92 -9.25 -21.00 7.52
N VAL A 93 -9.83 -20.42 6.47
CA VAL A 93 -11.26 -20.05 6.41
C VAL A 93 -12.08 -21.08 5.62
N ALA A 94 -11.42 -22.01 4.91
CA ALA A 94 -12.03 -23.12 4.17
C ALA A 94 -12.26 -24.36 5.05
#